data_AF-A0A3D4BBU2-F1
#
_entry.id   AF-A0A3D4BBU2-F1
#
_cell.length_a   1.000
_cell.length_b   1.000
_cell.length_c   1.000
_cell.angle_alpha   90.00
_cell.angle_beta   90.00
_cell.angle_gamma   90.00
#
_symmetry.space_group_name_H-M   'P 1'
#
loop_
_entity.id
_entity.type
_entity.pdbx_description
1 polymer ?
#
loop_
_entity_poly.entity_id
_entity_poly.type
_entity_poly.pdbx_seq_one_letter_code
_entity_poly.pdbx_strand_id
1 'polypeptide(L)'
;MSSRISQNMTLFMVTDLGFTLQMVALATSASFLLGLFSKVIFGWLFDLASLKGISICYVIIALSIALAFGIQGFITLMIFQLSRGFAHSGILIETPILAKHIFGPFHLGKVIGTFSAIAAVGLTFGPITVARLYQMAGNSYYPAFGVLTGIMLICAVVIYFVPPEYRLKKQRERMGVEQSAA
;
A
#
# COMPACT_ATOMS: atom_id res chain seq x y z
N MET A 1 18.44 13.71 -3.61
CA MET A 1 17.44 13.82 -4.71
C MET A 1 16.08 13.17 -4.39
N SER A 2 15.79 12.82 -3.12
CA SER A 2 14.58 12.07 -2.72
C SER A 2 13.40 12.94 -2.23
N SER A 3 13.52 14.27 -2.30
CA SER A 3 12.57 15.20 -1.65
C SER A 3 11.43 15.69 -2.55
N ARG A 4 11.41 15.34 -3.85
CA ARG A 4 10.45 15.91 -4.82
C ARG A 4 9.11 15.16 -4.90
N ILE A 5 9.04 13.91 -4.43
CA ILE A 5 7.81 13.10 -4.54
C ILE A 5 6.80 13.48 -3.44
N SER A 6 7.25 13.68 -2.20
CA SER A 6 6.40 14.21 -1.13
C SER A 6 5.91 15.63 -1.41
N GLN A 7 6.64 16.40 -2.22
CA GLN A 7 6.28 17.76 -2.60
C GLN A 7 5.02 17.83 -3.46
N ASN A 8 4.78 16.86 -4.36
CA ASN A 8 3.60 16.90 -5.25
C ASN A 8 2.28 16.76 -4.49
N MET A 9 2.25 15.96 -3.41
CA MET A 9 1.04 15.81 -2.59
C MET A 9 0.73 17.09 -1.80
N THR A 10 1.77 17.72 -1.25
CA THR A 10 1.63 19.01 -0.56
C THR A 10 1.24 20.12 -1.52
N LEU A 11 1.76 20.12 -2.76
CA LEU A 11 1.37 21.06 -3.81
C LEU A 11 -0.12 20.93 -4.15
N PHE A 12 -0.62 19.71 -4.35
CA PHE A 12 -2.05 19.50 -4.59
C PHE A 12 -2.93 20.09 -3.46
N MET A 13 -2.56 19.87 -2.20
CA MET A 13 -3.35 20.36 -1.06
C MET A 13 -3.29 21.89 -0.87
N VAL A 14 -2.18 22.52 -1.23
CA VAL A 14 -1.98 23.97 -1.07
C VAL A 14 -2.49 24.74 -2.29
N THR A 15 -2.26 24.22 -3.50
CA THR A 15 -2.51 24.92 -4.77
C THR A 15 -3.93 24.66 -5.30
N ASP A 16 -4.46 23.43 -5.20
CA ASP A 16 -5.79 23.10 -5.73
C ASP A 16 -6.91 23.18 -4.66
N LEU A 17 -6.59 23.00 -3.37
CA LEU A 17 -7.59 23.04 -2.28
C LEU A 17 -7.51 24.30 -1.40
N GLY A 18 -6.50 25.15 -1.57
CA GLY A 18 -6.36 26.42 -0.84
C GLY A 18 -6.10 26.28 0.67
N PHE A 19 -5.64 25.11 1.14
CA PHE A 19 -5.35 24.90 2.56
C PHE A 19 -4.02 25.52 2.98
N THR A 20 -3.99 26.06 4.20
CA THR A 20 -2.79 26.63 4.81
C THR A 20 -1.74 25.54 5.05
N LEU A 21 -0.47 25.82 4.75
CA LEU A 21 0.65 24.88 4.88
C LEU A 21 0.74 24.21 6.28
N GLN A 22 0.37 24.95 7.33
CA GLN A 22 0.32 24.46 8.72
C GLN A 22 -0.70 23.34 8.93
N MET A 23 -1.88 23.44 8.30
CA MET A 23 -2.94 22.43 8.39
C MET A 23 -2.52 21.13 7.72
N VAL A 24 -1.86 21.24 6.55
CA VAL A 24 -1.32 20.08 5.81
C VAL A 24 -0.18 19.41 6.60
N ALA A 25 0.69 20.19 7.22
CA ALA A 25 1.80 19.69 8.03
C ALA A 25 1.31 18.93 9.29
N LEU A 26 0.28 19.44 9.96
CA LEU A 26 -0.35 18.77 11.10
C LEU A 26 -0.99 17.44 10.71
N ALA A 27 -1.80 17.44 9.64
CA ALA A 27 -2.45 16.22 9.16
C ALA A 27 -1.43 15.16 8.72
N THR A 28 -0.36 15.58 8.05
CA THR A 28 0.72 14.69 7.63
C THR A 28 1.46 14.09 8.83
N SER A 29 1.80 14.91 9.82
CA SER A 29 2.48 14.44 11.04
C SER A 29 1.64 13.44 11.84
N ALA A 30 0.34 13.71 11.99
CA ALA A 30 -0.59 12.78 12.65
C ALA A 30 -0.67 11.43 11.92
N SER A 31 -0.62 11.47 10.58
CA SER A 31 -0.65 10.26 9.75
C SER A 31 0.63 9.43 9.86
N PHE A 32 1.78 10.07 10.08
CA PHE A 32 3.04 9.38 10.34
C PHE A 32 3.00 8.62 11.68
N LEU A 33 2.51 9.25 12.73
CA LEU A 33 2.34 8.61 14.05
C LEU A 33 1.39 7.42 13.95
N LEU A 34 0.23 7.62 13.32
CA LEU A 34 -0.75 6.56 13.14
C LEU A 34 -0.20 5.41 12.28
N GLY A 35 0.54 5.73 11.21
CA GLY A 35 1.22 4.74 10.39
C GLY A 35 2.22 3.87 11.17
N LEU A 36 2.90 4.45 12.16
CA LEU A 36 3.81 3.69 13.03
C LEU A 36 3.08 2.62 13.85
N PHE A 37 1.95 2.97 14.48
CA PHE A 37 1.10 2.01 15.20
C PHE A 37 0.48 0.97 14.28
N SER A 38 0.10 1.39 13.06
CA SER A 38 -0.52 0.53 12.06
C SER A 38 0.36 -0.67 11.68
N LYS A 39 1.69 -0.50 11.67
CA LYS A 39 2.63 -1.58 11.34
C LYS A 39 2.50 -2.79 12.26
N VAL A 40 2.26 -2.57 13.55
CA VAL A 40 2.09 -3.65 14.53
C VAL A 40 0.80 -4.44 14.22
N ILE A 41 -0.28 -3.72 13.92
CA ILE A 41 -1.59 -4.30 13.58
C ILE A 41 -1.49 -5.11 12.29
N PHE A 42 -0.87 -4.56 11.24
CA PHE A 42 -0.72 -5.27 9.98
C PHE A 42 0.25 -6.45 10.07
N GLY A 43 1.32 -6.35 10.87
CA GLY A 43 2.21 -7.48 11.14
C GLY A 43 1.43 -8.67 11.73
N TRP A 44 0.61 -8.41 12.74
CA TRP A 44 -0.26 -9.42 13.34
C TRP A 44 -1.29 -9.98 12.33
N LEU A 45 -1.91 -9.11 11.54
CA LEU A 45 -2.89 -9.50 10.51
C LEU A 45 -2.27 -10.42 9.44
N PHE A 46 -1.04 -10.14 9.02
CA PHE A 46 -0.33 -10.94 8.03
C PHE A 46 0.16 -12.28 8.56
N ASP A 47 0.53 -12.35 9.83
CA ASP A 47 0.86 -13.63 10.47
C ASP A 47 -0.36 -14.56 10.51
N LEU A 48 -1.54 -14.01 10.82
CA LEU A 48 -2.79 -14.76 10.91
C LEU A 48 -3.34 -15.16 9.53
N ALA A 49 -3.42 -14.22 8.59
CA ALA A 49 -4.12 -14.41 7.31
C ALA A 49 -3.20 -14.65 6.10
N SER A 50 -1.87 -14.68 6.28
CA SER A 50 -0.90 -14.94 5.21
C SER A 50 -1.12 -14.04 3.98
N LEU A 51 -1.24 -14.62 2.78
CA LEU A 51 -1.50 -13.91 1.53
C LEU A 51 -2.92 -13.32 1.44
N LYS A 52 -3.92 -13.91 2.12
CA LYS A 52 -5.27 -13.35 2.18
C LYS A 52 -5.29 -12.03 2.96
N GLY A 53 -4.46 -11.90 3.99
CA GLY A 53 -4.25 -10.65 4.71
C GLY A 53 -3.70 -9.55 3.81
N ILE A 54 -2.76 -9.89 2.92
CA ILE A 54 -2.18 -8.97 1.94
C ILE A 54 -3.26 -8.47 0.96
N SER A 55 -4.10 -9.37 0.43
CA SER A 55 -5.24 -8.97 -0.42
C SER A 55 -6.18 -7.99 0.28
N ILE A 56 -6.52 -8.22 1.56
CA ILE A 56 -7.34 -7.30 2.35
C ILE A 56 -6.67 -5.92 2.47
N CYS A 57 -5.35 -5.85 2.61
CA CYS A 57 -4.64 -4.58 2.63
C CYS A 57 -4.76 -3.81 1.33
N TYR A 58 -4.66 -4.48 0.18
CA TYR A 58 -4.89 -3.83 -1.11
C TYR A 58 -6.32 -3.29 -1.26
N VAL A 59 -7.31 -4.01 -0.73
CA VAL A 59 -8.71 -3.52 -0.68
C VAL A 59 -8.82 -2.29 0.23
N ILE A 60 -8.17 -2.29 1.40
CA ILE A 60 -8.16 -1.13 2.31
C ILE A 60 -7.48 0.07 1.63
N ILE A 61 -6.38 -0.14 0.92
CA ILE A 61 -5.69 0.92 0.15
C ILE A 61 -6.61 1.47 -0.94
N ALA A 62 -7.27 0.59 -1.72
CA ALA A 62 -8.22 1.00 -2.75
C ALA A 62 -9.37 1.82 -2.15
N LEU A 63 -9.89 1.41 -0.99
CA LEU A 63 -10.92 2.14 -0.26
C LEU A 63 -10.41 3.51 0.21
N SER A 64 -9.20 3.59 0.79
CA SER A 64 -8.59 4.87 1.19
C SER A 64 -8.39 5.83 0.01
N ILE A 65 -8.08 5.32 -1.19
CA ILE A 65 -8.01 6.14 -2.41
C ILE A 65 -9.41 6.55 -2.85
N ALA A 66 -10.42 5.69 -2.74
CA ALA A 66 -11.81 6.03 -3.02
C ALA A 66 -12.37 7.11 -2.07
N LEU A 67 -11.90 7.16 -0.81
CA LEU A 67 -12.23 8.26 0.10
C LEU A 67 -11.71 9.63 -0.40
N ALA A 68 -10.73 9.67 -1.32
CA ALA A 68 -10.24 10.91 -1.90
C ALA A 68 -11.31 11.67 -2.71
N PHE A 69 -12.34 10.97 -3.22
CA PHE A 69 -13.43 11.59 -4.00
C PHE A 69 -14.32 12.51 -3.14
N GLY A 70 -14.37 12.29 -1.82
CA GLY A 70 -15.22 13.04 -0.87
C GLY A 70 -14.53 14.20 -0.15
N ILE A 71 -13.33 14.60 -0.59
CA ILE A 71 -12.59 15.69 0.09
C ILE A 71 -13.22 17.04 -0.30
N GLN A 72 -13.89 17.65 0.67
CA GLN A 72 -14.54 18.96 0.53
C GLN A 72 -14.18 19.93 1.68
N GLY A 73 -13.38 19.51 2.66
CA GLY A 73 -13.04 20.32 3.84
C GLY A 73 -11.89 19.77 4.67
N PHE A 74 -11.48 20.50 5.71
CA PHE A 74 -10.33 20.14 6.55
C PHE A 74 -10.52 18.81 7.30
N ILE A 75 -11.74 18.53 7.76
CA ILE A 75 -12.07 17.28 8.46
C ILE A 75 -11.93 16.08 7.51
N THR A 76 -12.43 16.20 6.28
CA THR A 76 -12.33 15.13 5.28
C THR A 76 -10.88 14.95 4.80
N LEU A 77 -10.09 16.02 4.75
CA LEU A 77 -8.65 15.96 4.51
C LEU A 77 -7.93 15.20 5.64
N MET A 78 -8.24 15.49 6.90
CA MET A 78 -7.68 14.75 8.05
C MET A 78 -8.01 13.26 8.00
N ILE A 79 -9.27 12.90 7.75
CA ILE A 79 -9.69 11.49 7.63
C ILE A 79 -8.97 10.80 6.47
N PHE A 80 -8.89 11.46 5.31
CA PHE A 80 -8.14 10.95 4.16
C PHE A 80 -6.66 10.73 4.49
N GLN A 81 -6.01 11.72 5.12
CA GLN A 81 -4.59 11.67 5.40
C GLN A 81 -4.26 10.57 6.43
N LEU A 82 -5.10 10.42 7.46
CA LEU A 82 -4.99 9.35 8.45
C LEU A 82 -5.23 7.97 7.83
N SER A 83 -6.30 7.81 7.03
CA SER A 83 -6.58 6.54 6.35
C SER A 83 -5.46 6.16 5.38
N ARG A 84 -4.89 7.13 4.65
CA ARG A 84 -3.73 6.89 3.78
C ARG A 84 -2.49 6.52 4.59
N GLY A 85 -2.24 7.18 5.73
CA GLY A 85 -1.13 6.82 6.63
C GLY A 85 -1.24 5.40 7.17
N PHE A 86 -2.46 4.98 7.53
CA PHE A 86 -2.78 3.62 7.94
C PHE A 86 -2.52 2.62 6.81
N ALA A 87 -3.16 2.83 5.66
CA ALA A 87 -3.12 1.92 4.52
C ALA A 87 -1.70 1.80 3.92
N HIS A 88 -0.97 2.90 3.83
CA HIS A 88 0.39 2.91 3.26
C HIS A 88 1.40 2.13 4.12
N SER A 89 1.18 2.03 5.43
CA SER A 89 2.11 1.36 6.34
C SER A 89 2.19 -0.15 6.13
N GLY A 90 1.16 -0.76 5.52
CA GLY A 90 1.15 -2.18 5.15
C GLY A 90 2.07 -2.53 3.99
N ILE A 91 2.27 -1.61 3.02
CA ILE A 91 3.10 -1.83 1.82
C ILE A 91 4.56 -2.13 2.18
N LEU A 92 5.09 -1.52 3.26
CA LEU A 92 6.49 -1.71 3.64
C LEU A 92 6.79 -3.12 4.15
N ILE A 93 5.80 -3.75 4.79
CA ILE A 93 5.96 -5.07 5.39
C ILE A 93 5.44 -6.19 4.48
N GLU A 94 4.64 -5.88 3.45
CA GLU A 94 4.10 -6.89 2.54
C GLU A 94 5.19 -7.58 1.71
N THR A 95 6.19 -6.84 1.22
CA THR A 95 7.24 -7.35 0.32
C THR A 95 8.05 -8.49 0.97
N PRO A 96 8.60 -8.34 2.19
CA PRO A 96 9.32 -9.43 2.85
C PRO A 96 8.40 -10.60 3.23
N ILE A 97 7.13 -10.34 3.55
CA ILE A 97 6.16 -11.38 3.93
C ILE A 97 5.77 -12.22 2.69
N LEU A 98 5.48 -11.56 1.57
CA LEU A 98 5.20 -12.19 0.29
C LEU A 98 6.39 -13.05 -0.17
N ALA A 99 7.61 -12.48 -0.08
CA ALA A 99 8.84 -13.20 -0.40
C ALA A 99 9.00 -14.47 0.45
N LYS A 100 8.76 -14.37 1.77
CA LYS A 100 8.85 -15.51 2.70
C LYS A 100 7.78 -16.57 2.48
N HIS A 101 6.54 -16.17 2.21
CA HIS A 101 5.41 -17.09 2.05
C HIS A 101 5.38 -17.82 0.71
N ILE A 102 6.00 -17.25 -0.33
CA ILE A 102 6.05 -17.85 -1.66
C ILE A 102 7.40 -18.55 -1.90
N PHE A 103 8.53 -17.87 -1.65
CA PHE A 103 9.86 -18.35 -2.06
C PHE A 103 10.68 -19.00 -0.94
N GLY A 104 10.22 -18.93 0.31
CA GLY A 104 10.93 -19.48 1.47
C GLY A 104 12.18 -18.66 1.87
N PRO A 105 12.94 -19.11 2.90
CA PRO A 105 13.97 -18.30 3.56
C PRO A 105 15.31 -18.22 2.81
N PHE A 106 15.60 -19.14 1.88
CA PHE A 106 16.95 -19.35 1.34
C PHE A 106 17.45 -18.26 0.39
N HIS A 107 16.55 -17.51 -0.27
CA HIS A 107 16.92 -16.48 -1.26
C HIS A 107 16.21 -15.13 -1.03
N LEU A 108 15.78 -14.86 0.20
CA LEU A 108 14.97 -13.67 0.53
C LEU A 108 15.59 -12.36 0.07
N GLY A 109 16.91 -12.18 0.27
CA GLY A 109 17.60 -10.94 -0.12
C GLY A 109 17.50 -10.65 -1.62
N LYS A 110 17.67 -11.67 -2.47
CA LYS A 110 17.56 -11.53 -3.93
C LYS A 110 16.13 -11.21 -4.35
N VAL A 111 15.16 -11.95 -3.81
CA VAL A 111 13.74 -11.79 -4.12
C VAL A 111 13.22 -10.41 -3.71
N ILE A 112 13.51 -10.00 -2.47
CA ILE A 112 13.15 -8.68 -1.94
C ILE A 112 13.83 -7.58 -2.77
N GLY A 113 15.10 -7.76 -3.14
CA GLY A 113 15.81 -6.83 -4.02
C GLY A 113 15.14 -6.64 -5.38
N THR A 114 14.73 -7.73 -6.04
CA THR A 114 13.97 -7.66 -7.31
C THR A 114 12.62 -6.97 -7.15
N PHE A 115 11.85 -7.29 -6.11
CA PHE A 115 10.58 -6.60 -5.84
C PHE A 115 10.80 -5.11 -5.57
N SER A 116 11.85 -4.75 -4.85
CA SER A 116 12.18 -3.36 -4.55
C SER A 116 12.58 -2.59 -5.80
N ALA A 117 13.29 -3.22 -6.73
CA ALA A 117 13.62 -2.62 -8.03
C ALA A 117 12.36 -2.34 -8.86
N ILE A 118 11.42 -3.29 -8.91
CA ILE A 118 10.12 -3.11 -9.60
C ILE A 118 9.31 -1.99 -8.92
N ALA A 119 9.29 -1.95 -7.58
CA ALA A 119 8.63 -0.88 -6.84
C ALA A 119 9.25 0.50 -7.12
N ALA A 120 10.57 0.59 -7.24
CA ALA A 120 11.26 1.83 -7.59
C ALA A 120 10.89 2.33 -9.00
N VAL A 121 10.73 1.42 -9.95
CA VAL A 121 10.19 1.72 -11.29
C VAL A 121 8.77 2.28 -11.15
N GLY A 122 7.89 1.61 -10.41
CA GLY A 122 6.53 2.09 -10.15
C GLY A 122 6.48 3.48 -9.49
N LEU A 123 7.36 3.75 -8.52
CA LEU A 123 7.48 5.05 -7.87
C LEU A 123 7.96 6.16 -8.80
N THR A 124 8.73 5.82 -9.84
CA THR A 124 9.20 6.77 -10.85
C THR A 124 8.12 7.07 -11.88
N PHE A 125 7.44 6.04 -12.37
CA PHE A 125 6.39 6.20 -13.38
C PHE A 125 5.06 6.70 -12.82
N GLY A 126 4.75 6.40 -11.55
CA GLY A 126 3.49 6.79 -10.91
C GLY A 126 3.18 8.29 -11.01
N PRO A 127 4.07 9.19 -10.54
CA PRO A 127 3.87 10.63 -10.64
C PRO A 127 3.76 11.13 -12.08
N ILE A 128 4.51 10.55 -13.02
CA ILE A 128 4.47 10.92 -14.45
C ILE A 128 3.09 10.59 -15.02
N THR A 129 2.57 9.39 -14.75
CA THR A 129 1.24 8.97 -15.20
C THR A 129 0.14 9.87 -14.62
N VAL A 130 0.20 10.16 -13.32
CA VAL A 130 -0.77 11.06 -12.66
C VAL A 130 -0.70 12.47 -13.24
N ALA A 131 0.50 13.01 -13.48
CA ALA A 131 0.69 14.33 -14.06
C ALA A 131 0.16 14.42 -15.50
N ARG A 132 0.29 13.35 -16.30
CA ARG A 132 -0.27 13.28 -17.66
C ARG A 132 -1.79 13.21 -17.63
N LEU A 133 -2.36 12.39 -16.74
CA LEU A 133 -3.81 12.29 -16.56
C LEU A 133 -4.44 13.62 -16.11
N TYR A 134 -3.76 14.34 -15.22
CA TYR A 134 -4.20 15.68 -14.80
C TYR A 134 -4.25 16.68 -15.98
N GLN A 135 -3.22 16.68 -16.83
CA GLN A 135 -3.15 17.55 -18.00
C GLN A 135 -4.23 17.22 -19.05
N MET A 136 -4.52 15.93 -19.27
CA MET A 136 -5.56 15.50 -20.22
C MET A 136 -6.98 15.76 -19.72
N ALA A 137 -7.18 15.79 -18.40
CA ALA A 137 -8.48 15.96 -17.77
C ALA A 137 -8.87 17.41 -17.46
N GLY A 138 -8.05 18.39 -17.83
CA GLY A 138 -8.38 19.83 -17.71
C GLY A 138 -8.55 20.30 -16.26
N ASN A 139 -7.54 20.06 -15.41
CA ASN A 139 -7.47 20.43 -13.99
C ASN A 139 -8.27 19.55 -13.00
N SER A 140 -8.52 18.30 -13.36
CA SER A 140 -9.24 17.35 -12.48
C SER A 140 -8.37 16.15 -12.14
N TYR A 141 -8.21 15.84 -10.84
CA TYR A 141 -7.50 14.64 -10.36
C TYR A 141 -8.40 13.41 -10.22
N TYR A 142 -9.71 13.58 -10.35
CA TYR A 142 -10.69 12.49 -10.29
C TYR A 142 -10.36 11.29 -11.19
N PRO A 143 -9.98 11.46 -12.48
CA PRO A 143 -9.62 10.32 -13.33
C PRO A 143 -8.33 9.63 -12.88
N ALA A 144 -7.36 10.37 -12.34
CA ALA A 144 -6.13 9.78 -11.81
C ALA A 144 -6.41 8.89 -10.60
N PHE A 145 -7.27 9.32 -9.68
CA PHE A 145 -7.69 8.50 -8.53
C PHE A 145 -8.45 7.25 -8.97
N GLY A 146 -9.32 7.35 -9.97
CA GLY A 146 -10.05 6.19 -10.52
C GLY A 146 -9.10 5.12 -11.08
N VAL A 147 -8.10 5.52 -11.86
CA VAL A 147 -7.08 4.59 -12.40
C VAL A 147 -6.27 3.96 -11.28
N LEU A 148 -5.82 4.73 -10.28
CA LEU A 148 -5.09 4.18 -9.13
C LEU A 148 -5.92 3.18 -8.33
N THR A 149 -7.19 3.48 -8.05
CA THR A 149 -8.10 2.56 -7.36
C THR A 149 -8.28 1.27 -8.15
N GLY A 150 -8.46 1.37 -9.47
CA GLY A 150 -8.59 0.21 -10.35
C GLY A 150 -7.35 -0.70 -10.31
N ILE A 151 -6.15 -0.12 -10.40
CA ILE A 151 -4.89 -0.87 -10.31
C ILE A 151 -4.78 -1.59 -8.96
N MET A 152 -5.11 -0.93 -7.85
CA MET A 152 -5.04 -1.54 -6.52
C MET A 152 -6.04 -2.69 -6.35
N LEU A 153 -7.24 -2.57 -6.91
CA LEU A 153 -8.22 -3.66 -6.91
C LEU A 153 -7.75 -4.84 -7.76
N ILE A 154 -7.16 -4.59 -8.92
CA ILE A 154 -6.58 -5.65 -9.76
C ILE A 154 -5.47 -6.39 -8.98
N CYS A 155 -4.57 -5.67 -8.31
CA CYS A 155 -3.56 -6.27 -7.44
C CYS A 155 -4.17 -7.11 -6.31
N ALA A 156 -5.24 -6.61 -5.67
CA ALA A 156 -5.94 -7.34 -4.62
C ALA A 156 -6.50 -8.68 -5.13
N VAL A 157 -7.09 -8.68 -6.31
CA VAL A 157 -7.64 -9.88 -6.97
C VAL A 157 -6.52 -10.85 -7.35
N VAL A 158 -5.44 -10.35 -7.97
CA VAL A 158 -4.30 -11.18 -8.37
C VAL A 158 -3.71 -11.89 -7.14
N ILE A 159 -3.42 -11.16 -6.06
CA ILE A 159 -2.85 -11.72 -4.84
C ILE A 159 -3.79 -12.70 -4.14
N TYR A 160 -5.11 -12.48 -4.23
CA TYR A 160 -6.09 -13.40 -3.69
C TYR A 160 -5.99 -14.80 -4.32
N PHE A 161 -5.68 -14.86 -5.62
CA PHE A 161 -5.51 -16.11 -6.35
C PHE A 161 -4.13 -16.75 -6.21
N VAL A 162 -3.13 -16.07 -5.62
CA VAL A 162 -1.79 -16.64 -5.43
C VAL A 162 -1.80 -17.64 -4.25
N PRO A 163 -1.53 -18.93 -4.49
CA PRO A 163 -1.46 -19.91 -3.41
C PRO A 163 -0.17 -19.73 -2.59
N PRO A 164 -0.22 -19.84 -1.25
CA PRO A 164 0.97 -19.78 -0.40
C PRO A 164 1.73 -21.11 -0.45
N GLU A 165 2.42 -21.39 -1.56
CA GLU A 165 3.10 -22.67 -1.85
C GLU A 165 4.03 -23.12 -0.72
N TYR A 166 4.88 -22.23 -0.20
CA TYR A 166 5.84 -22.59 0.83
C TYR A 166 5.20 -22.85 2.20
N ARG A 167 4.14 -22.10 2.57
CA ARG A 167 3.40 -22.33 3.83
C ARG A 167 2.65 -23.67 3.79
N LEU A 168 2.03 -23.98 2.65
CA LEU A 168 1.32 -25.24 2.43
C LEU A 168 2.27 -26.45 2.44
N LYS A 169 3.46 -26.31 1.83
CA LYS A 169 4.49 -27.35 1.86
C LYS A 169 4.95 -27.65 3.29
N LYS A 170 5.25 -26.62 4.09
CA LYS A 170 5.66 -26.79 5.50
C LYS A 170 4.58 -27.39 6.39
N GLN A 171 3.30 -27.08 6.13
CA GLN A 171 2.17 -27.71 6.83
C GLN A 171 2.01 -29.19 6.49
N ARG A 172 2.17 -29.56 5.21
CA ARG A 172 2.16 -30.96 4.77
C ARG A 172 3.30 -31.77 5.37
N GLU A 173 4.51 -31.20 5.43
CA GLU A 173 5.66 -31.83 6.08
C GLU A 173 5.42 -32.07 7.57
N ARG A 174 4.83 -31.10 8.30
CA ARG A 174 4.46 -31.28 9.72
C ARG A 174 3.43 -32.39 9.93
N MET A 175 2.35 -32.41 9.14
CA MET A 175 1.30 -33.43 9.27
C MET A 175 1.81 -34.84 8.93
N GLY A 176 2.73 -34.97 7.96
CA GLY A 176 3.34 -36.26 7.62
C GLY A 176 4.27 -36.79 8.72
N VAL A 177 4.95 -35.90 9.47
CA VAL A 177 5.77 -36.29 10.63
C VAL A 177 4.90 -36.74 11.81
N GLU A 178 3.79 -36.06 12.08
CA GLU A 178 2.82 -36.47 13.11
C GLU A 178 2.17 -37.82 12.81
N GLN A 179 1.83 -38.11 11.55
CA GLN A 179 1.27 -39.40 11.13
C GLN A 179 2.28 -40.55 11.13
N SER A 180 3.57 -40.27 11.00
CA SER A 180 4.62 -41.30 11.10
C SER A 180 5.10 -41.55 12.53
N ALA A 181 4.69 -40.71 13.48
CA ALA A 181 5.04 -40.79 14.89
C ALA A 181 3.90 -41.32 15.79
N ALA A 182 2.72 -41.59 15.22
CA ALA A 182 1.55 -42.18 15.85
C ALA A 182 1.35 -43.62 15.37
#